data_AF-A0A7S4MDQ7-F1
#
_entry.id   AF-A0A7S4MDQ7-F1
#
_cell.length_a   1.000
_cell.length_b   1.000
_cell.length_c   1.000
_cell.angle_alpha   90.00
_cell.angle_beta   90.00
_cell.angle_gamma   90.00
#
_symmetry.space_group_name_H-M   'P 1'
#
loop_
_entity.id
_entity.type
_entity.pdbx_description
1 polymer ?
#
loop_
_entity_poly.entity_id
_entity_poly.type
_entity_poly.pdbx_seq_one_letter_code
_entity_poly.pdbx_strand_id
1 'polypeptide(L)'
;LDGAEKLQNACLDLLRAYRSLCPPQAKTTNQLLLPDQLKMLPLYVLGLMKSPIFSQAPDVKADDRAALFYAFSTMPCTAGTSLLHPRLFQLYPPQQAIPATELPHHLPLSAGSLSAAGAYLLDDGMSLTLWLGQGVPSDFLQMTFGWPQLEGIDASTLRLLPADQSEMT
;
A
#
# COMPACT_ATOMS: atom_id res chain seq x y z
N LEU A 1 -0.55 -29.00 1.91
CA LEU A 1 -0.53 -27.80 1.06
C LEU A 1 -1.13 -26.67 1.87
N ASP A 2 -0.25 -25.80 2.34
CA ASP A 2 -0.61 -24.56 3.02
C ASP A 2 -1.48 -23.69 2.08
N GLY A 3 -2.34 -22.84 2.63
CA GLY A 3 -3.24 -21.99 1.84
C GLY A 3 -2.49 -21.08 0.87
N ALA A 4 -1.35 -20.54 1.33
CA ALA A 4 -0.46 -19.71 0.51
C ALA A 4 0.14 -20.47 -0.69
N GLU A 5 0.58 -21.72 -0.49
CA GLU A 5 1.12 -22.57 -1.55
C GLU A 5 0.07 -22.87 -2.63
N LYS A 6 -1.19 -23.14 -2.22
CA LYS A 6 -2.29 -23.37 -3.17
C LYS A 6 -2.55 -22.13 -4.01
N LEU A 7 -2.55 -20.94 -3.39
CA LEU A 7 -2.75 -19.68 -4.09
C LEU A 7 -1.62 -19.39 -5.09
N GLN A 8 -0.37 -19.63 -4.67
CA GLN A 8 0.80 -19.48 -5.54
C GLN A 8 0.72 -20.42 -6.75
N ASN A 9 0.40 -21.71 -6.51
CA ASN A 9 0.28 -22.69 -7.59
C ASN A 9 -0.85 -22.34 -8.56
N ALA A 10 -2.00 -21.89 -8.06
CA ALA A 10 -3.10 -21.43 -8.91
C ALA A 10 -2.69 -20.24 -9.80
N CYS A 11 -1.93 -19.29 -9.25
CA CYS A 11 -1.38 -18.19 -10.04
C CYS A 11 -0.40 -18.70 -11.12
N LEU A 12 0.50 -19.62 -10.77
CA LEU A 12 1.46 -20.18 -11.73
C LEU A 12 0.76 -20.95 -12.87
N ASP A 13 -0.27 -21.74 -12.54
CA ASP A 13 -1.02 -22.51 -13.52
C ASP A 13 -1.79 -21.60 -14.48
N LEU A 14 -2.36 -20.50 -13.98
CA LEU A 14 -2.98 -19.47 -14.82
C LEU A 14 -1.97 -18.84 -15.78
N LEU A 15 -0.77 -18.49 -15.30
CA LEU A 15 0.28 -17.90 -16.15
C LEU A 15 0.79 -18.88 -17.21
N ARG A 16 0.95 -20.16 -16.85
CA ARG A 16 1.31 -21.24 -17.79
C ARG A 16 0.23 -21.45 -18.85
N ALA A 17 -1.04 -21.46 -18.43
CA ALA A 17 -2.18 -21.56 -19.32
C ALA A 17 -2.24 -20.38 -20.29
N TYR A 18 -2.01 -19.15 -19.81
CA TYR A 18 -1.95 -18.00 -20.71
C TYR A 18 -0.81 -18.12 -21.73
N ARG A 19 0.39 -18.52 -21.28
CA ARG A 19 1.53 -18.74 -22.19
C ARG A 19 1.22 -19.80 -23.25
N SER A 20 0.47 -20.85 -22.93
CA SER A 20 0.12 -21.90 -23.90
C SER A 20 -0.83 -21.40 -25.00
N LEU A 21 -1.63 -20.37 -24.72
CA LEU A 21 -2.53 -19.72 -25.68
C LEU A 21 -1.82 -18.71 -26.60
N CYS A 22 -0.63 -18.24 -26.24
CA CYS A 22 0.11 -17.26 -27.06
C CYS A 22 0.60 -17.85 -28.40
N PRO A 23 0.78 -17.03 -29.44
CA PRO A 23 1.38 -17.46 -30.71
C PRO A 23 2.80 -18.01 -30.52
N PRO A 24 3.26 -18.95 -31.39
CA PRO A 24 4.60 -19.52 -31.32
C PRO A 24 5.71 -18.46 -31.27
N GLN A 25 5.55 -17.35 -31.97
CA GLN A 25 6.53 -16.26 -32.02
C GLN A 25 6.70 -15.54 -30.67
N ALA A 26 5.63 -15.44 -29.88
CA ALA A 26 5.69 -14.85 -28.53
C ALA A 26 6.27 -15.83 -27.50
N LYS A 27 6.19 -17.14 -27.75
CA LYS A 27 6.67 -18.20 -26.86
C LYS A 27 8.20 -18.40 -26.88
N THR A 28 8.89 -17.84 -27.86
CA THR A 28 10.37 -17.94 -27.97
C THR A 28 11.10 -16.97 -27.04
N THR A 29 10.40 -15.99 -26.46
CA THR A 29 11.00 -15.06 -25.52
C THR A 29 11.08 -15.68 -24.12
N ASN A 30 12.16 -15.39 -23.40
CA ASN A 30 12.30 -15.72 -21.96
C ASN A 30 11.55 -14.72 -21.06
N GLN A 31 10.69 -13.87 -21.63
CA GLN A 31 9.90 -12.91 -20.87
C GLN A 31 8.65 -13.57 -20.31
N LEU A 32 8.18 -13.05 -19.18
CA LEU A 32 6.90 -13.40 -18.62
C LEU A 32 5.80 -12.76 -19.47
N LEU A 33 4.97 -13.59 -20.12
CA LEU A 33 3.86 -13.13 -20.94
C LEU A 33 2.60 -13.01 -20.07
N LEU A 34 1.99 -11.83 -20.04
CA LEU A 34 0.69 -11.61 -19.42
C LEU A 34 -0.17 -10.72 -20.34
N PRO A 35 -1.50 -10.85 -20.27
CA PRO A 35 -2.37 -9.83 -20.83
C PRO A 35 -2.34 -8.58 -19.94
N ASP A 36 -2.59 -7.41 -20.51
CA ASP A 36 -2.53 -6.13 -19.81
C ASP A 36 -3.44 -6.06 -18.59
N GLN A 37 -4.59 -6.73 -18.66
CA GLN A 37 -5.59 -6.79 -17.57
C GLN A 37 -5.13 -7.64 -16.38
N LEU A 38 -4.14 -8.53 -16.55
CA LEU A 38 -3.67 -9.43 -15.49
C LEU A 38 -2.24 -9.11 -15.01
N LYS A 39 -1.62 -8.02 -15.47
CA LYS A 39 -0.27 -7.64 -15.05
C LYS A 39 -0.13 -7.43 -13.53
N MET A 40 -1.22 -7.05 -12.86
CA MET A 40 -1.25 -6.86 -11.41
C MET A 40 -1.58 -8.13 -10.62
N LEU A 41 -2.03 -9.20 -11.28
CA LEU A 41 -2.45 -10.43 -10.60
C LEU A 41 -1.34 -11.04 -9.75
N PRO A 42 -0.09 -11.22 -10.24
CA PRO A 42 0.99 -11.77 -9.41
C PRO A 42 1.30 -10.91 -8.20
N LEU A 43 1.18 -9.58 -8.32
CA LEU A 43 1.41 -8.64 -7.23
C LEU A 43 0.34 -8.78 -6.14
N TYR A 44 -0.94 -8.87 -6.52
CA TYR A 44 -2.04 -9.07 -5.58
C TYR A 44 -1.99 -10.43 -4.89
N VAL A 45 -1.62 -11.48 -5.62
CA VAL A 45 -1.38 -12.81 -5.04
C VAL A 45 -0.26 -12.75 -4.00
N LEU A 46 0.85 -12.10 -4.31
CA LEU A 46 1.95 -11.90 -3.36
C LEU A 46 1.51 -11.10 -2.12
N GLY A 47 0.72 -10.04 -2.31
CA GLY A 47 0.14 -9.25 -1.23
C GLY A 47 -0.73 -10.10 -0.30
N LEU A 48 -1.63 -10.90 -0.87
CA LEU A 48 -2.48 -11.82 -0.12
C LEU A 48 -1.66 -12.88 0.65
N MET A 49 -0.62 -13.45 0.03
CA MET A 49 0.27 -14.41 0.68
C MET A 49 1.03 -13.80 1.87
N LYS A 50 1.43 -12.52 1.77
CA LYS A 50 2.12 -11.80 2.85
C LYS A 50 1.16 -11.24 3.90
N SER A 51 -0.12 -11.17 3.61
CA SER A 51 -1.12 -10.65 4.54
C SER A 51 -1.27 -11.53 5.78
N PRO A 52 -1.77 -10.98 6.91
CA PRO A 52 -2.07 -11.75 8.12
C PRO A 52 -3.07 -12.90 7.92
N ILE A 53 -3.84 -12.89 6.82
CA ILE A 53 -4.80 -13.95 6.49
C ILE A 53 -4.07 -15.29 6.30
N PHE A 54 -3.03 -15.29 5.47
CA PHE A 54 -2.27 -16.50 5.12
C PHE A 54 -0.91 -16.60 5.82
N SER A 55 -0.39 -15.49 6.35
CA SER A 55 0.88 -15.49 7.07
C SER A 55 0.80 -16.31 8.36
N GLN A 56 1.81 -17.15 8.60
CA GLN A 56 1.99 -17.90 9.85
C GLN A 56 2.81 -17.11 10.88
N ALA A 57 2.89 -15.78 10.74
CA ALA A 57 3.61 -14.94 11.69
C ALA A 57 3.06 -15.12 13.12
N PRO A 58 3.93 -15.26 14.12
CA PRO A 58 3.52 -15.56 15.50
C PRO A 58 2.70 -14.44 16.15
N ASP A 59 2.77 -13.22 15.61
CA ASP A 59 2.19 -12.02 16.21
C ASP A 59 0.71 -11.79 15.84
N VAL A 60 0.14 -12.59 14.93
CA VAL A 60 -1.24 -12.41 14.46
C VAL A 60 -2.21 -13.24 15.31
N LYS A 61 -3.06 -12.57 16.09
CA LYS A 61 -4.10 -13.24 16.88
C LYS A 61 -5.15 -13.90 15.98
N ALA A 62 -5.76 -14.98 16.48
CA ALA A 62 -6.79 -15.70 15.75
C ALA A 62 -8.01 -14.82 15.43
N ASP A 63 -8.42 -13.97 16.38
CA ASP A 63 -9.55 -13.05 16.20
C ASP A 63 -9.28 -12.00 15.11
N ASP A 64 -8.08 -11.40 15.11
CA ASP A 64 -7.66 -10.43 14.09
C ASP A 64 -7.67 -11.06 12.70
N ARG A 65 -7.19 -12.31 12.59
CA ARG A 65 -7.20 -13.08 11.34
C ARG A 65 -8.62 -13.37 10.87
N ALA A 66 -9.52 -13.79 11.77
CA ALA A 66 -10.91 -14.05 11.45
C ALA A 66 -11.63 -12.76 10.98
N ALA A 67 -11.39 -11.64 11.65
CA ALA A 67 -11.93 -10.34 11.29
C ALA A 67 -11.44 -9.88 9.90
N LEU A 68 -10.14 -10.02 9.62
CA LEU A 68 -9.58 -9.69 8.30
C LEU A 68 -10.13 -10.59 7.20
N PHE A 69 -10.29 -11.89 7.45
CA PHE A 69 -10.89 -12.81 6.50
C PHE A 69 -12.35 -12.45 6.20
N TYR A 70 -13.13 -12.10 7.23
CA TYR A 70 -14.51 -11.64 7.07
C TYR A 70 -14.57 -10.33 6.28
N ALA A 71 -13.73 -9.35 6.63
CA ALA A 71 -13.65 -8.07 5.90
C ALA A 71 -13.31 -8.31 4.42
N PHE A 72 -12.28 -9.09 4.12
CA PHE A 72 -11.90 -9.43 2.74
C PHE A 72 -13.03 -10.13 1.97
N SER A 73 -13.77 -11.03 2.63
CA SER A 73 -14.86 -11.81 2.01
C SER A 73 -16.11 -10.98 1.74
N THR A 74 -16.29 -9.84 2.42
CA THR A 74 -17.49 -9.00 2.33
C THR A 74 -17.25 -7.64 1.67
N MET A 75 -15.98 -7.25 1.49
CA MET A 75 -15.58 -5.97 0.93
C MET A 75 -15.84 -5.92 -0.60
N PRO A 76 -16.24 -4.74 -1.14
CA PRO A 76 -16.31 -4.54 -2.59
C PRO A 76 -14.95 -4.77 -3.25
N CYS A 77 -14.93 -5.34 -4.47
CA CYS A 77 -13.67 -5.60 -5.19
C CYS A 77 -12.76 -4.36 -5.32
N THR A 78 -13.35 -3.18 -5.51
CA THR A 78 -12.59 -1.93 -5.61
C THR A 78 -11.82 -1.61 -4.33
N ALA A 79 -12.47 -1.75 -3.17
CA ALA A 79 -11.84 -1.53 -1.87
C ALA A 79 -10.85 -2.66 -1.50
N GLY A 80 -11.13 -3.90 -1.89
CA GLY A 80 -10.26 -5.05 -1.63
C GLY A 80 -8.86 -4.92 -2.26
N THR A 81 -8.72 -4.12 -3.32
CA THR A 81 -7.40 -3.88 -3.94
C THR A 81 -6.41 -3.21 -2.99
N SER A 82 -6.86 -2.26 -2.16
CA SER A 82 -6.02 -1.57 -1.18
C SER A 82 -5.58 -2.49 -0.05
N LEU A 83 -6.43 -3.46 0.33
CA LEU A 83 -6.10 -4.47 1.33
C LEU A 83 -5.02 -5.45 0.85
N LEU A 84 -4.99 -5.74 -0.46
CA LEU A 84 -3.97 -6.59 -1.07
C LEU A 84 -2.68 -5.83 -1.40
N HIS A 85 -2.81 -4.58 -1.85
CA HIS A 85 -1.69 -3.72 -2.20
C HIS A 85 -1.97 -2.29 -1.70
N PRO A 86 -1.51 -1.96 -0.49
CA PRO A 86 -1.70 -0.64 0.10
C PRO A 86 -1.18 0.48 -0.80
N ARG A 87 -1.72 1.68 -0.61
CA ARG A 87 -1.31 2.88 -1.33
C ARG A 87 -0.45 3.74 -0.44
N LEU A 88 0.77 4.06 -0.86
CA LEU A 88 1.66 4.94 -0.15
C LEU A 88 1.65 6.31 -0.81
N PHE A 89 1.33 7.36 -0.08
CA PHE A 89 1.31 8.73 -0.58
C PHE A 89 2.43 9.53 0.09
N GLN A 90 3.15 10.33 -0.68
CA GLN A 90 4.12 11.27 -0.13
C GLN A 90 3.41 12.58 0.21
N LEU A 91 3.42 12.94 1.49
CA LEU A 91 2.84 14.20 1.98
C LEU A 91 3.89 15.31 1.98
N TYR A 92 5.13 14.99 2.37
CA TYR A 92 6.24 15.94 2.42
C TYR A 92 7.55 15.31 1.92
N PRO A 93 8.36 16.05 1.12
CA PRO A 93 7.94 17.23 0.36
C PRO A 93 6.89 16.83 -0.71
N PRO A 94 5.96 17.72 -1.09
CA PRO A 94 4.99 17.40 -2.13
C PRO A 94 5.70 17.14 -3.46
N GLN A 95 5.31 16.08 -4.17
CA GLN A 95 5.93 15.73 -5.46
C GLN A 95 5.50 16.68 -6.59
N GLN A 96 4.26 17.16 -6.51
CA GLN A 96 3.71 18.17 -7.40
C GLN A 96 2.76 19.07 -6.62
N ALA A 97 2.49 20.26 -7.13
CA ALA A 97 1.33 21.04 -6.69
C ALA A 97 0.07 20.32 -7.18
N ILE A 98 -0.76 19.88 -6.24
CA ILE A 98 -1.99 19.13 -6.51
C ILE A 98 -3.15 20.04 -6.08
N PRO A 99 -4.21 20.19 -6.89
CA PRO A 99 -5.40 20.89 -6.43
C PRO A 99 -5.96 20.18 -5.19
N ALA A 100 -6.56 20.94 -4.26
CA ALA A 100 -7.10 20.41 -3.00
C ALA A 100 -8.19 19.33 -3.19
N THR A 101 -8.71 19.18 -4.41
CA THR A 101 -9.74 18.20 -4.77
C THR A 101 -9.18 16.85 -5.20
N GLU A 102 -7.86 16.71 -5.39
CA GLU A 102 -7.24 15.50 -5.92
C GLU A 102 -6.21 14.91 -4.95
N LEU A 103 -6.08 13.58 -4.98
CA LEU A 103 -5.06 12.88 -4.21
C LEU A 103 -3.74 12.81 -5.00
N PRO A 104 -2.57 12.88 -4.31
CA PRO A 104 -1.29 12.66 -4.95
C PRO A 104 -1.20 11.29 -5.62
N HIS A 105 -0.31 11.18 -6.61
CA HIS A 105 0.09 9.88 -7.10
C HIS A 105 0.72 9.07 -5.98
N HIS A 106 0.34 7.79 -5.90
CA HIS A 106 0.92 6.88 -4.91
C HIS A 106 2.29 6.40 -5.37
N LEU A 107 3.19 6.21 -4.40
CA LEU A 107 4.52 5.68 -4.57
C LEU A 107 4.49 4.15 -4.67
N PRO A 108 5.53 3.55 -5.29
CA PRO A 108 5.79 2.13 -5.14
C PRO A 108 5.92 1.72 -3.66
N LEU A 109 5.36 0.56 -3.30
CA LEU A 109 5.55 -0.02 -1.98
C LEU A 109 6.92 -0.68 -1.85
N SER A 110 7.94 0.13 -1.60
CA SER A 110 9.32 -0.31 -1.36
C SER A 110 9.95 0.53 -0.25
N ALA A 111 10.89 -0.06 0.49
CA ALA A 111 11.69 0.68 1.46
C ALA A 111 12.47 1.84 0.80
N GLY A 112 12.85 1.70 -0.47
CA GLY A 112 13.52 2.76 -1.23
C GLY A 112 12.63 3.96 -1.59
N SER A 113 11.31 3.86 -1.38
CA SER A 113 10.38 4.97 -1.58
C SER A 113 10.26 5.87 -0.35
N LEU A 114 10.80 5.45 0.79
CA LEU A 114 10.83 6.22 2.02
C LEU A 114 12.16 6.96 2.17
N SER A 115 12.08 8.20 2.62
CA SER A 115 13.23 9.04 2.97
C SER A 115 13.10 9.46 4.44
N ALA A 116 14.23 9.51 5.14
CA ALA A 116 14.28 10.02 6.51
C ALA A 116 13.79 11.48 6.62
N ALA A 117 13.86 12.26 5.54
CA ALA A 117 13.40 13.65 5.50
C ALA A 117 11.95 13.81 5.00
N GLY A 118 11.20 12.70 4.82
CA GLY A 118 9.86 12.71 4.25
C GLY A 118 8.75 12.35 5.23
N ALA A 119 7.53 12.78 4.92
CA ALA A 119 6.31 12.36 5.58
C ALA A 119 5.43 11.61 4.57
N TYR A 120 4.86 10.48 4.97
CA TYR A 120 4.13 9.59 4.08
C TYR A 120 2.86 9.07 4.73
N LEU A 121 1.81 8.90 3.94
CA LEU A 121 0.53 8.33 4.35
C LEU A 121 0.35 6.97 3.68
N LEU A 122 0.23 5.91 4.46
CA LEU A 122 -0.07 4.58 3.98
C LEU A 122 -1.56 4.30 4.19
N ASP A 123 -2.24 3.89 3.12
CA ASP A 123 -3.63 3.48 3.13
C ASP A 123 -3.74 2.00 2.73
N ASP A 124 -4.09 1.14 3.69
CA ASP A 124 -4.28 -0.29 3.49
C ASP A 124 -5.76 -0.69 3.27
N GLY A 125 -6.66 0.29 3.10
CA GLY A 125 -8.09 0.07 2.95
C GLY A 125 -8.86 -0.23 4.24
N MET A 126 -8.17 -0.43 5.37
CA MET A 126 -8.76 -0.62 6.70
C MET A 126 -8.37 0.51 7.66
N SER A 127 -7.16 1.05 7.51
CA SER A 127 -6.53 2.04 8.35
C SER A 127 -5.65 2.99 7.53
N LEU A 128 -5.47 4.19 8.05
CA LEU A 128 -4.51 5.15 7.54
C LEU A 128 -3.35 5.25 8.53
N THR A 129 -2.15 4.92 8.06
CA THR A 129 -0.92 5.01 8.86
C THR A 129 -0.09 6.18 8.36
N LEU A 130 0.11 7.17 9.22
CA LEU A 130 1.05 8.27 8.97
C LEU A 130 2.45 7.87 9.43
N TRP A 131 3.41 7.92 8.52
CA TRP A 131 4.82 7.72 8.82
C TRP A 131 5.56 9.05 8.69
N LEU A 132 6.33 9.40 9.72
CA LEU A 132 7.15 10.62 9.77
C LEU A 132 8.61 10.21 9.89
N GLY A 133 9.44 10.62 8.93
CA GLY A 133 10.87 10.40 8.99
C GLY A 133 11.54 11.27 10.05
N GLN A 134 12.61 10.77 10.66
CA GLN A 134 13.33 11.49 11.74
C GLN A 134 13.92 12.85 11.29
N GLY A 135 14.21 13.01 10.02
CA GLY A 135 14.74 14.24 9.42
C GLY A 135 13.67 15.13 8.80
N VAL A 136 12.38 14.91 9.08
CA VAL A 136 11.33 15.82 8.64
C VAL A 136 11.55 17.20 9.28
N PRO A 137 11.52 18.30 8.49
CA PRO A 137 11.77 19.63 9.02
C PRO A 137 10.79 20.03 10.12
N SER A 138 11.30 20.69 11.17
CA SER A 138 10.51 21.24 12.26
C SER A 138 9.39 22.16 11.77
N ASP A 139 9.65 22.93 10.72
CA ASP A 139 8.67 23.87 10.16
C ASP A 139 7.41 23.13 9.67
N PHE A 140 7.58 22.00 8.99
CA PHE A 140 6.46 21.17 8.55
C PHE A 140 5.71 20.57 9.75
N LEU A 141 6.43 20.08 10.76
CA LEU A 141 5.83 19.51 11.98
C LEU A 141 5.03 20.56 12.76
N GLN A 142 5.57 21.78 12.85
CA GLN A 142 4.95 22.88 13.56
C GLN A 142 3.72 23.40 12.82
N MET A 143 3.78 23.56 11.50
CA MET A 143 2.63 24.01 10.70
C MET A 143 1.53 22.96 10.59
N THR A 144 1.87 21.68 10.53
CA THR A 144 0.89 20.60 10.31
C THR A 144 0.31 20.06 11.61
N PHE A 145 1.14 19.91 12.65
CA PHE A 145 0.75 19.25 13.91
C PHE A 145 0.92 20.14 15.15
N GLY A 146 1.54 21.32 15.03
CA GLY A 146 1.90 22.17 16.18
C GLY A 146 3.07 21.64 16.99
N TRP A 147 3.85 20.71 16.41
CA TRP A 147 4.92 20.00 17.10
C TRP A 147 6.28 20.63 16.82
N PRO A 148 7.11 20.90 17.84
CA PRO A 148 8.44 21.48 17.62
C PRO A 148 9.45 20.46 17.06
N GLN A 149 9.30 19.17 17.41
CA GLN A 149 10.19 18.07 17.02
C GLN A 149 9.47 16.73 17.18
N LEU A 150 9.98 15.64 16.62
CA LEU A 150 9.37 14.31 16.77
C LEU A 150 9.71 13.62 18.11
N GLU A 151 10.84 13.96 18.70
CA GLU A 151 11.34 13.29 19.91
C GLU A 151 10.49 13.64 21.14
N GLY A 152 10.07 12.59 21.86
CA GLY A 152 9.28 12.73 23.09
C GLY A 152 7.80 13.02 22.87
N ILE A 153 7.32 12.97 21.62
CA ILE A 153 5.91 13.16 21.32
C ILE A 153 5.15 11.85 21.40
N ASP A 154 4.03 11.90 22.13
CA ASP A 154 3.05 10.82 22.12
C ASP A 154 2.19 10.90 20.85
N ALA A 155 2.29 9.87 20.00
CA ALA A 155 1.50 9.75 18.77
C ALA A 155 -0.01 9.77 19.03
N SER A 156 -0.47 9.44 20.26
CA SER A 156 -1.90 9.52 20.63
C SER A 156 -2.42 10.97 20.67
N THR A 157 -1.52 11.95 20.79
CA THR A 157 -1.85 13.38 20.83
C THR A 157 -1.89 14.03 19.44
N LEU A 158 -1.66 13.25 18.38
CA LEU A 158 -1.64 13.74 17.01
C LEU A 158 -2.96 14.43 16.64
N ARG A 159 -2.84 15.69 16.24
CA ARG A 159 -3.94 16.50 15.72
C ARG A 159 -3.44 17.32 14.55
N LEU A 160 -4.24 17.38 13.50
CA LEU A 160 -3.97 18.28 12.38
C LEU A 160 -4.38 19.69 12.78
N LEU A 161 -3.49 20.65 12.55
CA LEU A 161 -3.85 22.06 12.63
C LEU A 161 -4.77 22.42 11.45
N PRO A 162 -5.67 23.42 11.62
CA PRO A 162 -6.47 23.91 10.52
C PRO A 162 -5.56 24.38 9.38
N ALA A 163 -5.90 24.04 8.14
CA ALA A 163 -5.23 24.64 7.00
C ALA A 163 -5.44 26.16 7.05
N ASP A 164 -4.36 26.93 6.88
CA ASP A 164 -4.45 28.38 6.72
C ASP A 164 -5.32 28.66 5.49
N GLN A 165 -6.52 29.20 5.71
CA GLN A 165 -7.51 29.48 4.67
C GLN A 165 -7.10 30.65 3.74
N SER A 166 -5.91 31.23 3.98
CA SER A 166 -5.38 32.42 3.33
C SER A 166 -5.01 32.22 1.85
N GLU A 167 -4.80 30.98 1.41
CA GLU A 167 -4.38 30.67 0.01
C GLU A 167 -5.54 30.14 -0.87
N MET A 168 -6.79 30.17 -0.39
CA MET A 168 -7.97 29.71 -1.15
C MET A 168 -8.76 30.85 -1.85
N THR A 169 -8.22 32.07 -1.91
CA THR A 169 -8.80 33.21 -2.68
C THR A 169 -7.93 33.63 -3.85
#